data_AF-A0A1M3P2A2-F1
#
_entry.id   AF-A0A1M3P2A2-F1
#
_cell.length_a   1.000
_cell.length_b   1.000
_cell.length_c   1.000
_cell.angle_alpha   90.00
_cell.angle_beta   90.00
_cell.angle_gamma   90.00
#
_symmetry.space_group_name_H-M   'P 1'
#
loop_
_entity.id
_entity.type
_entity.pdbx_description
1 polymer ?
#
loop_
_entity_poly.entity_id
_entity_poly.type
_entity_poly.pdbx_seq_one_letter_code
_entity_poly.pdbx_strand_id
1 'polypeptide(L)' 'MADLTLHINQAGSWRKAMVFDAARFEEVKAAAMPMARILASTTAWKILDADGKERWHFDERRRGQQVDA' A
#
# COMPACT_ATOMS: atom_id res chain seq x y z
N MET A 1 -8.14 -11.97 -14.37
CA MET A 1 -7.66 -10.69 -13.83
C MET A 1 -6.50 -11.01 -12.89
N ALA A 2 -5.46 -10.19 -12.85
CA ALA A 2 -4.31 -10.43 -11.98
C ALA A 2 -4.61 -9.87 -10.58
N ASP A 3 -4.34 -10.66 -9.55
CA ASP A 3 -4.54 -10.24 -8.17
C ASP A 3 -3.46 -9.24 -7.75
N LEU A 4 -3.87 -8.24 -6.97
CA LEU A 4 -2.99 -7.29 -6.29
C LEU A 4 -2.90 -7.65 -4.80
N THR A 5 -1.81 -7.24 -4.16
CA THR A 5 -1.59 -7.48 -2.73
C THR A 5 -1.26 -6.18 -2.00
N LEU A 6 -2.04 -5.87 -0.95
CA LEU A 6 -1.74 -4.77 -0.03
C LEU A 6 -0.75 -5.26 1.03
N HIS A 7 0.33 -4.53 1.22
CA HIS A 7 1.34 -4.76 2.24
C HIS A 7 1.41 -3.58 3.20
N ILE A 8 1.66 -3.87 4.48
CA ILE A 8 1.86 -2.87 5.54
C ILE A 8 3.21 -3.15 6.19
N ASN A 9 4.07 -2.14 6.27
CA ASN A 9 5.28 -2.15 7.06
C ASN A 9 4.95 -1.64 8.45
N GLN A 10 5.15 -2.47 9.47
CA GLN A 10 5.09 -2.04 10.87
C GLN A 10 6.40 -2.43 11.53
N ALA A 11 7.01 -1.50 12.28
CA ALA A 11 8.26 -1.73 13.01
C ALA A 11 9.40 -2.33 12.14
N GLY A 12 9.48 -1.94 10.86
CA GLY A 12 10.55 -2.36 9.94
C GLY A 12 10.27 -3.63 9.14
N SER A 13 9.16 -4.33 9.37
CA SER A 13 8.82 -5.56 8.65
C SER A 13 7.57 -5.39 7.78
N TRP A 14 7.68 -5.73 6.50
CA TRP A 14 6.54 -5.76 5.56
C TRP A 14 5.72 -7.04 5.74
N ARG A 15 4.41 -6.87 5.87
CA ARG A 15 3.45 -7.98 5.97
C ARG A 15 2.36 -7.82 4.94
N LYS A 16 1.93 -8.94 4.37
CA LYS A 16 0.76 -9.01 3.49
C LYS A 16 -0.50 -8.82 4.33
N ALA A 17 -1.27 -7.80 4.02
CA ALA A 17 -2.53 -7.48 4.69
C ALA A 17 -3.72 -8.13 3.99
N MET A 18 -3.80 -8.03 2.66
CA MET A 18 -4.88 -8.63 1.87
C MET A 18 -4.50 -8.83 0.40
N VAL A 19 -5.20 -9.75 -0.26
CA VAL A 19 -5.23 -9.92 -1.72
C VAL A 19 -6.56 -9.39 -2.24
N PHE A 20 -6.57 -8.74 -3.40
CA PHE A 20 -7.78 -8.25 -4.04
C PHE A 20 -7.65 -8.19 -5.56
N ASP A 21 -8.78 -8.21 -6.25
CA ASP A 21 -8.84 -8.05 -7.70
C ASP A 21 -8.35 -6.65 -8.12
N ALA A 22 -7.53 -6.57 -9.18
CA ALA A 22 -7.04 -5.30 -9.73
C ALA A 22 -8.14 -4.29 -10.08
N ALA A 23 -9.37 -4.74 -10.42
CA ALA A 23 -10.51 -3.86 -10.66
C ALA A 23 -10.91 -3.04 -9.41
N ARG A 24 -10.53 -3.48 -8.21
CA ARG A 24 -10.79 -2.80 -6.93
C ARG A 24 -9.64 -1.91 -6.47
N PHE A 25 -8.64 -1.67 -7.32
CA PHE A 25 -7.45 -0.89 -6.95
C PHE A 25 -7.77 0.47 -6.34
N GLU A 26 -8.59 1.28 -7.02
CA GLU A 26 -8.92 2.63 -6.53
C GLU A 26 -9.76 2.58 -5.26
N GLU A 27 -10.65 1.59 -5.12
CA GLU A 27 -11.47 1.38 -3.92
C GLU A 27 -10.59 1.05 -2.70
N VAL A 28 -9.67 0.09 -2.85
CA VAL A 28 -8.75 -0.34 -1.79
C VAL A 28 -7.76 0.77 -1.44
N LYS A 29 -7.22 1.48 -2.43
CA LYS A 29 -6.34 2.65 -2.23
C LYS A 29 -7.07 3.73 -1.43
N ALA A 30 -8.29 4.10 -1.83
CA ALA A 30 -9.10 5.11 -1.16
C ALA A 30 -9.46 4.71 0.28
N ALA A 31 -9.76 3.43 0.54
CA ALA A 31 -10.04 2.91 1.87
C ALA A 31 -8.80 2.83 2.77
N ALA A 32 -7.63 2.48 2.21
CA ALA A 32 -6.38 2.38 2.93
C ALA A 32 -5.79 3.76 3.29
N MET A 33 -6.03 4.78 2.46
CA MET A 33 -5.38 6.09 2.58
C MET A 33 -5.64 6.80 3.94
N PRO A 34 -6.87 6.86 4.49
CA PRO A 34 -7.11 7.45 5.80
C PRO A 34 -6.36 6.73 6.92
N MET A 35 -6.36 5.39 6.90
CA MET A 35 -5.64 4.59 7.88
C MET A 35 -4.13 4.78 7.77
N ALA A 36 -3.61 4.84 6.55
CA ALA A 36 -2.20 5.06 6.30
C ALA A 36 -1.75 6.42 6.84
N ARG A 37 -2.54 7.48 6.67
CA ARG A 37 -2.29 8.82 7.25
C ARG A 37 -2.37 8.85 8.77
N ILE A 38 -3.31 8.12 9.38
CA ILE A 38 -3.41 8.05 10.86
C ILE A 38 -2.19 7.34 11.45
N LEU A 39 -1.70 6.29 10.78
CA LEU A 39 -0.63 5.41 11.28
C LEU A 39 0.76 5.78 10.73
N ALA A 40 0.87 6.90 10.03
CA ALA A 40 1.97 7.18 9.12
C ALA A 40 3.33 7.37 9.80
N SER A 41 3.35 7.80 11.06
CA SER A 41 4.57 7.95 11.85
C SER A 41 5.25 6.62 12.18
N THR A 42 4.53 5.51 12.07
CA THR A 42 5.01 4.18 12.48
C THR A 42 4.85 3.10 11.40
N THR A 43 4.19 3.43 10.28
CA THR A 43 3.83 2.46 9.25
C THR A 43 4.06 2.99 7.84
N ALA A 44 4.36 2.08 6.92
CA ALA A 44 4.36 2.33 5.48
C ALA A 44 3.43 1.33 4.78
N TRP A 45 2.92 1.68 3.63
CA TRP A 45 1.88 0.94 2.92
C TRP A 45 2.28 0.84 1.45
N LYS A 46 2.01 -0.30 0.82
CA LYS A 46 2.19 -0.45 -0.62
C LYS A 46 1.25 -1.48 -1.22
N ILE A 47 0.95 -1.32 -2.50
CA ILE A 47 0.22 -2.32 -3.28
C ILE A 47 1.18 -2.88 -4.33
N LEU A 48 1.27 -4.20 -4.39
CA LEU A 48 2.07 -4.93 -5.38
C LEU A 48 1.15 -5.68 -6.34
N ASP A 49 1.59 -5.84 -7.59
CA ASP A 49 0.99 -6.83 -8.50
C ASP A 49 1.55 -8.24 -8.26
N ALA A 50 1.08 -9.20 -9.07
CA ALA A 50 1.47 -10.60 -8.99
C ALA A 50 2.98 -10.83 -9.24
N ASP A 51 3.62 -9.94 -10.01
CA ASP A 51 5.06 -9.98 -10.30
C ASP A 51 5.88 -9.28 -9.20
N GLY A 52 5.22 -8.75 -8.16
CA GLY A 52 5.84 -8.02 -7.07
C GLY A 52 6.19 -6.57 -7.41
N LYS A 53 5.74 -6.05 -8.56
CA LYS A 53 5.95 -4.66 -8.95
C LYS A 53 5.00 -3.75 -8.18
N GLU A 54 5.55 -2.66 -7.67
CA GLU A 54 4.81 -1.66 -6.91
C GLU A 54 3.87 -0.86 -7.82
N ARG A 55 2.60 -0.79 -7.44
CA ARG A 55 1.55 -0.01 -8.11
C ARG A 55 1.17 1.23 -7.31
N TRP A 56 1.45 1.22 -6.01
CA TRP A 56 1.24 2.34 -5.12
C TRP A 56 2.08 2.19 -3.84
N HIS A 57 2.50 3.30 -3.28
CA HIS A 57 3.24 3.36 -2.02
C HIS A 57 2.87 4.63 -1.25
N PHE A 58 2.72 4.47 0.05
CA PHE A 58 2.64 5.57 1.00
C PHE A 58 3.58 5.33 2.19
N ASP A 59 4.54 6.24 2.39
CA ASP A 59 5.44 6.25 3.54
C ASP A 59 5.68 7.70 4.01
N GLU A 60 4.98 8.12 5.06
CA GLU A 60 5.10 9.48 5.58
C GLU A 60 6.40 9.73 6.35
N ARG A 61 7.11 8.66 6.76
CA ARG A 61 8.46 8.77 7.35
C ARG A 61 9.44 9.36 6.34
N ARG A 62 9.14 9.23 5.05
CA ARG A 62 9.87 9.81 3.92
C ARG A 62 9.07 10.98 3.34
N ARG A 63 8.90 12.07 4.11
CA ARG A 63 8.14 13.28 3.74
C ARG A 63 7.80 13.40 2.23
N GLY A 64 6.57 13.05 1.87
CA GLY A 64 5.86 13.61 0.72
C GLY A 64 6.07 13.01 -0.67
N GLN A 65 6.72 11.85 -0.83
CA GLN A 65 6.75 11.16 -2.14
C GLN A 65 5.58 10.16 -2.23
N GLN A 66 4.40 10.65 -2.63
CA GLN A 66 3.46 9.78 -3.33
C GLN A 66 4.07 9.52 -4.71
N VAL A 67 4.61 8.33 -4.91
CA VAL A 67 5.11 7.90 -6.22
C VAL A 67 3.98 7.08 -6.83
N ASP A 68 3.18 7.70 -7.71
CA ASP A 68 2.33 6.94 -8.62
C ASP A 68 3.26 6.36 -9.71
N ALA A 69 3.32 5.03 -9.80
CA ALA A 69 4.22 4.27 -10.68
C ALA A 69 3.47 3.52 -11.79
#